data_AF-A7RNK7-F1
#
_entry.id   AF-A7RNK7-F1
#
_cell.length_a   1.000
_cell.length_b   1.000
_cell.length_c   1.000
_cell.angle_alpha   90.00
_cell.angle_beta   90.00
_cell.angle_gamma   90.00
#
_symmetry.space_group_name_H-M   'P 1'
#
loop_
_entity.id
_entity.type
_entity.pdbx_description
1 polymer ?
#
loop_
_entity_poly.entity_id
_entity_poly.type
_entity_poly.pdbx_seq_one_letter_code
_entity_poly.pdbx_strand_id
1 'polypeptide(L)'
;TDDDRPMTDDNGHVTDDDRPVTDDGGHVTDDNGHVRYNDRPVTDDDRPVTDDGGNVTDDNGHVSDDNGHVTNDDRPVTDDNGPVTDDDKPVTDDNGPVTDDDGHVTDDGGHVTDDGG
;
A
#
# COMPACT_ATOMS: atom_id res chain seq x y z
N THR A 1 -14.60 25.41 -13.61
CA THR A 1 -13.94 24.23 -14.20
C THR A 1 -13.29 23.61 -13.03
N ASP A 2 -14.08 22.79 -12.37
CA ASP A 2 -13.87 22.23 -11.04
C ASP A 2 -14.48 20.83 -11.23
N ASP A 3 -13.75 19.75 -11.00
CA ASP A 3 -13.36 19.39 -9.65
C ASP A 3 -12.11 18.49 -9.61
N ASP A 4 -10.90 19.08 -9.55
CA ASP A 4 -9.71 18.38 -8.98
C ASP A 4 -9.80 18.35 -7.44
N ARG A 5 -11.02 18.28 -6.90
CA ARG A 5 -11.23 18.31 -5.45
C ARG A 5 -11.02 16.91 -4.89
N PRO A 6 -10.28 16.79 -3.78
CA PRO A 6 -10.06 15.51 -3.12
C PRO A 6 -11.40 14.88 -2.75
N MET A 7 -11.47 13.57 -2.84
CA MET A 7 -12.61 12.78 -2.41
C MET A 7 -12.42 12.38 -0.95
N THR A 8 -13.50 12.48 -0.17
CA THR A 8 -13.53 12.00 1.20
C THR A 8 -14.79 11.18 1.40
N ASP A 9 -14.64 9.94 1.83
CA ASP A 9 -15.74 9.05 2.19
C ASP A 9 -15.43 8.39 3.55
N ASP A 10 -16.46 7.99 4.27
CA ASP A 10 -16.31 7.48 5.64
C ASP A 10 -16.52 5.95 5.70
N ASN A 11 -17.20 5.31 4.75
CA ASN A 11 -17.65 3.90 4.88
C ASN A 11 -18.06 3.24 3.54
N GLY A 12 -17.75 3.86 2.42
CA GLY A 12 -18.28 3.58 1.11
C GLY A 12 -17.37 2.71 0.26
N HIS A 13 -17.64 2.72 -1.04
CA HIS A 13 -16.67 2.26 -2.03
C HIS A 13 -16.29 3.47 -2.86
N VAL A 14 -15.01 3.82 -2.83
CA VAL A 14 -14.47 4.93 -3.60
C VAL A 14 -13.77 4.35 -4.81
N THR A 15 -14.12 4.88 -5.97
CA THR A 15 -13.38 4.67 -7.21
C THR A 15 -13.05 6.04 -7.77
N ASP A 16 -11.77 6.32 -7.95
CA ASP A 16 -11.29 7.54 -8.59
C ASP A 16 -10.20 7.22 -9.60
N ASP A 17 -9.98 8.13 -10.55
CA ASP A 17 -8.99 7.91 -11.61
C ASP A 17 -7.78 8.86 -11.46
N ASP A 18 -7.94 10.00 -10.78
CA ASP A 18 -6.98 11.11 -10.87
C ASP A 18 -6.84 11.94 -9.58
N ARG A 19 -7.77 11.82 -8.64
CA ARG A 19 -7.93 12.75 -7.52
C ARG A 19 -7.50 12.09 -6.23
N PRO A 20 -6.85 12.82 -5.32
CA PRO A 20 -6.53 12.29 -4.00
C PRO A 20 -7.79 11.79 -3.28
N VAL A 21 -7.71 10.56 -2.77
CA VAL A 21 -8.76 9.91 -1.99
C VAL A 21 -8.36 9.85 -0.53
N THR A 22 -9.31 10.13 0.36
CA THR A 22 -9.21 9.83 1.78
C THR A 22 -10.45 9.05 2.20
N ASP A 23 -10.28 7.87 2.78
CA ASP A 23 -11.41 7.02 3.16
C ASP A 23 -11.27 6.38 4.56
N ASP A 24 -12.27 6.56 5.42
CA ASP A 24 -12.26 6.14 6.83
C ASP A 24 -13.09 4.85 7.11
N GLY A 25 -13.03 3.84 6.25
CA GLY A 25 -13.57 2.51 6.54
C GLY A 25 -14.33 1.82 5.41
N GLY A 26 -13.97 2.13 4.18
CA GLY A 26 -14.51 1.69 2.90
C GLY A 26 -13.45 1.05 2.01
N HIS A 27 -13.84 0.58 0.83
CA HIS A 27 -12.88 0.03 -0.15
C HIS A 27 -12.48 1.12 -1.14
N VAL A 28 -11.19 1.33 -1.38
CA VAL A 28 -10.70 2.30 -2.37
C VAL A 28 -10.07 1.60 -3.57
N THR A 29 -10.38 2.11 -4.75
CA THR A 29 -9.65 1.84 -5.99
C THR A 29 -9.30 3.18 -6.62
N ASP A 30 -8.02 3.44 -6.87
CA ASP A 30 -7.54 4.69 -7.44
C ASP A 30 -6.46 4.46 -8.50
N ASP A 31 -6.63 5.02 -9.69
CA ASP A 31 -5.67 4.76 -10.78
C ASP A 31 -4.49 5.75 -10.75
N ASN A 32 -4.69 7.02 -10.38
CA ASN A 32 -3.63 8.05 -10.43
C ASN A 32 -3.68 9.10 -9.32
N GLY A 33 -4.55 8.97 -8.31
CA GLY A 33 -4.63 9.86 -7.16
C GLY A 33 -3.77 9.39 -5.98
N HIS A 34 -3.55 10.25 -4.98
CA HIS A 34 -2.91 9.79 -3.74
C HIS A 34 -3.96 9.22 -2.81
N VAL A 35 -3.76 8.00 -2.30
CA VAL A 35 -4.71 7.38 -1.38
C VAL A 35 -4.22 7.41 0.05
N ARG A 36 -5.11 7.85 0.95
CA ARG A 36 -4.98 7.61 2.40
C ARG A 36 -6.23 6.90 2.90
N TYR A 37 -6.08 5.86 3.68
CA TYR A 37 -7.26 5.12 4.13
C TYR A 37 -7.02 4.36 5.42
N ASN A 38 -8.12 3.86 5.99
CA ASN A 38 -8.14 3.13 7.25
C ASN A 38 -9.01 1.86 7.18
N ASP A 39 -8.55 0.80 7.85
CA ASP A 39 -9.25 -0.43 8.21
C ASP A 39 -9.65 -1.40 7.07
N ARG A 40 -9.46 -1.07 5.79
CA ARG A 40 -10.07 -1.82 4.67
C ARG A 40 -9.25 -1.87 3.37
N PRO A 41 -9.46 -2.87 2.50
CA PRO A 41 -8.65 -3.06 1.31
C PRO A 41 -8.60 -1.87 0.35
N VAL A 42 -7.41 -1.63 -0.20
CA VAL A 42 -7.15 -0.64 -1.25
C VAL A 42 -6.34 -1.24 -2.39
N THR A 43 -6.64 -0.72 -3.57
CA THR A 43 -5.89 -0.98 -4.79
C THR A 43 -5.52 0.36 -5.43
N ASP A 44 -4.24 0.60 -5.67
CA ASP A 44 -3.73 1.79 -6.37
C ASP A 44 -2.75 1.38 -7.48
N ASP A 45 -2.77 2.07 -8.61
CA ASP A 45 -1.91 1.69 -9.74
C ASP A 45 -0.60 2.50 -9.82
N ASP A 46 -0.57 3.76 -9.38
CA ASP A 46 0.51 4.69 -9.81
C ASP A 46 1.07 5.62 -8.73
N ARG A 47 0.43 5.74 -7.56
CA ARG A 47 0.73 6.82 -6.62
C ARG A 47 0.94 6.33 -5.21
N PRO A 48 1.62 7.15 -4.38
CA PRO A 48 1.82 6.80 -2.98
C PRO A 48 0.51 6.52 -2.23
N VAL A 49 0.51 5.38 -1.55
CA VAL A 49 -0.54 4.88 -0.68
C VAL A 49 -0.08 4.97 0.78
N THR A 50 -0.99 5.36 1.66
CA THR A 50 -0.80 5.28 3.12
C THR A 50 -2.02 4.62 3.75
N ASP A 51 -1.77 3.54 4.50
CA ASP A 51 -2.79 2.74 5.19
C ASP A 51 -2.49 2.67 6.69
N ASP A 52 -3.47 2.95 7.55
CA ASP A 52 -3.35 2.67 8.98
C ASP A 52 -3.83 1.24 9.33
N GLY A 53 -4.48 0.56 8.39
CA GLY A 53 -4.51 -0.89 8.34
C GLY A 53 -5.50 -1.51 7.37
N GLY A 54 -5.20 -2.70 6.86
CA GLY A 54 -6.02 -3.30 5.81
C GLY A 54 -5.23 -4.22 4.91
N ASN A 55 -5.62 -4.29 3.65
CA ASN A 55 -4.80 -4.95 2.62
C ASN A 55 -4.48 -3.89 1.58
N VAL A 56 -3.21 -3.63 1.34
CA VAL A 56 -2.73 -2.77 0.25
C VAL A 56 -2.35 -3.66 -0.94
N THR A 57 -2.82 -3.32 -2.12
CA THR A 57 -2.25 -3.79 -3.38
C THR A 57 -1.89 -2.57 -4.20
N ASP A 58 -0.62 -2.44 -4.56
CA ASP A 58 -0.12 -1.28 -5.28
C ASP A 58 0.82 -1.71 -6.40
N ASP A 59 0.64 -1.18 -7.61
CA ASP A 59 1.48 -1.58 -8.75
C ASP A 59 2.75 -0.72 -8.83
N ASN A 60 2.64 0.62 -8.85
CA ASN A 60 3.78 1.52 -9.16
C ASN A 60 4.02 2.66 -8.15
N GLY A 61 3.36 2.64 -7.01
CA GLY A 61 3.31 3.61 -5.93
C GLY A 61 4.12 3.21 -4.68
N HIS A 62 4.55 4.20 -3.90
CA HIS A 62 5.18 3.92 -2.62
C HIS A 62 4.12 3.54 -1.59
N VAL A 63 4.30 2.41 -0.90
CA VAL A 63 3.38 1.98 0.15
C VAL A 63 3.98 2.23 1.54
N SER A 64 3.16 2.82 2.41
CA SER A 64 3.38 2.86 3.86
C SER A 64 2.15 2.27 4.54
N ASP A 65 2.30 1.17 5.26
CA ASP A 65 1.22 0.50 6.00
C ASP A 65 1.60 0.35 7.48
N ASP A 66 0.67 0.67 8.38
CA ASP A 66 0.88 0.48 9.83
C ASP A 66 0.52 -0.96 10.26
N ASN A 67 -0.47 -1.58 9.60
CA ASN A 67 -0.90 -2.93 9.93
C ASN A 67 -1.74 -3.60 8.82
N GLY A 68 -1.24 -4.65 8.19
CA GLY A 68 -2.01 -5.24 7.12
C GLY A 68 -1.34 -6.36 6.33
N HIS A 69 -1.81 -6.53 5.10
CA HIS A 69 -1.10 -7.29 4.08
C HIS A 69 -0.76 -6.35 2.95
N VAL A 70 0.53 -6.23 2.65
CA VAL A 70 1.01 -5.39 1.54
C VAL A 70 1.46 -6.29 0.40
N THR A 71 1.01 -5.96 -0.80
CA THR A 71 1.56 -6.47 -2.06
C THR A 71 1.94 -5.27 -2.91
N ASN A 72 3.20 -5.18 -3.32
CA ASN A 72 3.71 -4.11 -4.17
C ASN A 72 4.64 -4.67 -5.25
N ASP A 73 4.57 -4.12 -6.47
CA ASP A 73 5.38 -4.64 -7.57
C ASP A 73 6.64 -3.77 -7.79
N ASP A 74 6.48 -2.46 -7.98
CA ASP A 74 7.55 -1.64 -8.59
C ASP A 74 8.22 -0.63 -7.67
N ARG A 75 7.82 -0.50 -6.40
CA ARG A 75 8.27 0.58 -5.49
C ARG A 75 8.55 0.15 -4.05
N PRO A 76 9.38 0.93 -3.32
CA PRO A 76 9.66 0.64 -1.92
C PRO A 76 8.41 0.56 -1.04
N VAL A 77 8.40 -0.44 -0.16
CA VAL A 77 7.40 -0.66 0.88
C VAL A 77 8.00 -0.36 2.26
N THR A 78 7.19 0.26 3.12
CA THR A 78 7.42 0.33 4.57
C THR A 78 6.19 -0.21 5.28
N ASP A 79 6.34 -1.27 6.07
CA ASP A 79 5.27 -1.87 6.85
C ASP A 79 5.68 -1.99 8.33
N ASP A 80 4.78 -1.62 9.23
CA ASP A 80 5.04 -1.75 10.67
C ASP A 80 4.63 -3.14 11.19
N ASN A 81 3.54 -3.72 10.66
CA ASN A 81 3.00 -5.01 11.12
C ASN A 81 2.20 -5.74 10.04
N GLY A 82 2.81 -6.71 9.37
CA GLY A 82 2.07 -7.42 8.35
C GLY A 82 2.91 -8.33 7.47
N PRO A 83 2.26 -9.30 6.82
CA PRO A 83 2.83 -9.92 5.64
C PRO A 83 3.08 -8.90 4.53
N VAL A 84 4.32 -8.84 4.05
CA VAL A 84 4.71 -8.06 2.88
C VAL A 84 5.14 -9.00 1.76
N THR A 85 4.65 -8.74 0.55
CA THR A 85 5.16 -9.30 -0.71
C THR A 85 5.60 -8.14 -1.60
N ASP A 86 6.86 -8.10 -1.98
CA ASP A 86 7.43 -7.10 -2.90
C ASP A 86 8.20 -7.83 -4.02
N ASP A 87 8.10 -7.35 -5.25
CA ASP A 87 8.77 -7.99 -6.39
C ASP A 87 10.17 -7.41 -6.62
N ASP A 88 10.33 -6.09 -6.69
CA ASP A 88 11.53 -5.49 -7.28
C ASP A 88 12.26 -4.48 -6.39
N LYS A 89 11.75 -4.13 -5.21
CA LYS A 89 12.21 -2.94 -4.47
C LYS A 89 12.51 -3.17 -2.99
N PRO A 90 13.17 -2.17 -2.35
CA PRO A 90 13.48 -2.30 -0.94
C PRO A 90 12.23 -2.34 -0.06
N VAL A 91 12.18 -3.35 0.79
CA VAL A 91 11.19 -3.50 1.86
C VAL A 91 11.84 -3.15 3.20
N THR A 92 11.15 -2.32 3.98
CA THR A 92 11.41 -2.19 5.42
C THR A 92 10.19 -2.70 6.17
N ASP A 93 10.35 -3.76 6.96
CA ASP A 93 9.29 -4.32 7.79
C ASP A 93 9.73 -4.37 9.26
N ASP A 94 8.88 -3.90 10.16
CA ASP A 94 9.16 -3.99 11.59
C ASP A 94 8.71 -5.35 12.16
N ASN A 95 7.57 -5.89 11.72
CA ASN A 95 7.00 -7.15 12.24
C ASN A 95 6.11 -7.90 11.23
N GLY A 96 6.67 -8.87 10.54
CA GLY A 96 5.87 -9.84 9.80
C GLY A 96 6.69 -10.74 8.89
N PRO A 97 6.06 -11.66 8.16
CA PRO A 97 6.76 -12.37 7.11
C PRO A 97 6.93 -11.46 5.88
N VAL A 98 8.17 -11.29 5.42
CA VAL A 98 8.47 -10.62 4.15
C VAL A 98 8.83 -11.67 3.11
N THR A 99 8.20 -11.57 1.94
CA THR A 99 8.62 -12.28 0.72
C THR A 99 9.06 -11.24 -0.29
N ASP A 100 10.28 -11.36 -0.80
CA ASP A 100 10.89 -10.42 -1.74
C ASP A 100 11.53 -11.19 -2.89
N ASP A 101 11.27 -10.80 -4.14
CA ASP A 101 11.77 -11.53 -5.32
C ASP A 101 13.15 -11.04 -5.79
N ASP A 102 13.40 -9.73 -5.89
CA ASP A 102 14.66 -9.16 -6.41
C ASP A 102 15.15 -7.90 -5.63
N GLY A 103 14.50 -7.57 -4.51
CA GLY A 103 14.70 -6.35 -3.74
C GLY A 103 15.78 -6.41 -2.63
N HIS A 104 15.59 -5.55 -1.63
CA HIS A 104 16.43 -5.49 -0.44
C HIS A 104 15.55 -5.40 0.80
N VAL A 105 15.55 -6.46 1.61
CA VAL A 105 14.75 -6.50 2.83
C VAL A 105 15.56 -6.08 4.05
N THR A 106 15.02 -5.11 4.80
CA THR A 106 15.37 -4.85 6.20
C THR A 106 14.18 -5.26 7.06
N ASP A 107 14.38 -6.24 7.94
CA ASP A 107 13.35 -6.79 8.82
C ASP A 107 13.87 -6.86 10.27
N ASP A 108 13.14 -6.23 11.19
CA ASP A 108 13.53 -6.07 12.61
C ASP A 108 12.94 -7.17 13.53
N GLY A 109 11.92 -7.91 13.10
CA GLY A 109 11.15 -8.81 13.98
C GLY A 109 10.56 -10.07 13.33
N GLY A 110 10.65 -10.17 12.02
CA GLY A 110 9.90 -11.07 11.17
C GLY A 110 10.65 -12.28 10.60
N HIS A 111 10.09 -12.81 9.52
CA HIS A 111 10.68 -13.89 8.73
C HIS A 111 10.83 -13.45 7.27
N VAL A 112 12.08 -13.28 6.82
CA VAL A 112 12.39 -12.94 5.42
C VAL A 112 12.58 -14.20 4.59
N THR A 113 11.86 -14.29 3.48
CA THR A 113 12.13 -15.16 2.33
C THR A 113 12.52 -14.28 1.15
N ASP A 114 13.71 -14.49 0.61
CA ASP A 114 14.25 -13.73 -0.52
C ASP A 114 14.64 -14.75 -1.61
N ASP A 115 13.95 -14.68 -2.76
CA ASP A 115 14.14 -15.58 -3.89
C ASP A 115 15.20 -15.06 -4.91
N GLY A 116 15.75 -13.86 -4.69
CA GLY A 116 16.60 -13.06 -5.60
C GLY A 116 18.11 -13.34 -5.58
N GLY A 117 18.50 -14.62 -5.54
CA GLY A 117 19.90 -15.09 -5.54
C GLY A 117 20.46 -15.63 -6.87
#